data_AF-A0A2Z3H6N3-F1
#
_entry.id   AF-A0A2Z3H6N3-F1
#
_cell.length_a   1.000
_cell.length_b   1.000
_cell.length_c   1.000
_cell.angle_alpha   90.00
_cell.angle_beta   90.00
_cell.angle_gamma   90.00
#
_symmetry.space_group_name_H-M   'P 1'
#
loop_
_entity.id
_entity.type
_entity.pdbx_description
1 polymer ?
#
loop_
_entity_poly.entity_id
_entity_poly.type
_entity_poly.pdbx_seq_one_letter_code
_entity_poly.pdbx_strand_id
1 'polypeptide(L)'
;MRLFGILLVFLTLVAGVAYVYFGAQDYKGRQQLNAAGLRHVLVLRGMPLDGDRFAPDNETPFVAAMGGGQQTSTVGKALLDKHFADMAKAPANAGAKGGPPSGLASTEAVVSQSAEVLRVHGIVKAELGAAPEAAQRVAAVLKRLLLQAETMDERLLFQSLAAPAGADGKPKTAEQYAADAEQLVHLLDRKFYRVAPKLYDSESGALAPAKWGELKKKMDEAAGNPDALAAIKPAAPTDEGDRRDRIAQLLVHLDQDSAWQQRVATVVGLRHYVRAIASQAVRFRLMREQVDQPIMADQAVFQLRNDVLLNETRHSLDRARTVSQERAKLDDAKAAADDAVSRRRTQLRDLGAQLEKVRAEVDQSLVRQSNIERQLYEIQREVALTLDEVYRLEALLVDVERERYGQPPSARP
;
A
#
# COMPACT_ATOMS: atom_id res chain seq x y z
N MET A 1 15.49 20.00 101.04
CA MET A 1 14.06 19.96 100.65
C MET A 1 13.74 20.79 99.41
N ARG A 2 14.00 22.11 99.36
CA ARG A 2 13.62 22.97 98.22
C ARG A 2 14.29 22.61 96.88
N LEU A 3 15.56 22.20 96.90
CA LEU A 3 16.33 21.84 95.71
C LEU A 3 15.83 20.53 95.05
N PHE A 4 15.41 19.56 95.87
CA PHE A 4 14.84 18.30 95.40
C PHE A 4 13.47 18.50 94.72
N GLY A 5 12.62 19.38 95.27
CA GLY A 5 11.34 19.72 94.65
C GLY A 5 11.50 20.42 93.29
N ILE A 6 12.47 21.34 93.16
CA ILE A 6 12.76 22.01 91.88
C ILE A 6 13.28 21.00 90.85
N LEU A 7 14.19 20.11 91.25
CA LEU A 7 14.72 19.07 90.37
C LEU A 7 13.61 18.14 89.87
N LEU A 8 12.67 17.77 90.74
CA LEU A 8 11.55 16.89 90.39
C LEU A 8 10.59 17.55 89.41
N VAL A 9 10.27 18.84 89.60
CA VAL A 9 9.45 19.62 88.65
C VAL A 9 10.14 19.76 87.30
N PHE A 10 11.45 19.98 87.27
CA PHE A 10 12.20 20.04 86.01
C PHE A 10 12.18 18.70 85.28
N LEU A 11 12.38 17.59 86.00
CA LEU A 11 12.41 16.25 85.42
C LEU A 11 11.04 15.83 84.87
N THR A 12 9.94 16.15 85.56
CA THR A 12 8.59 15.89 85.03
C THR A 12 8.27 16.74 83.81
N LEU A 13 8.74 17.99 83.74
CA LEU A 13 8.54 18.85 82.58
C LEU A 13 9.32 18.33 81.37
N VAL A 14 10.59 17.94 81.54
CA VAL A 14 11.39 17.32 80.48
C VAL A 14 10.77 16.00 80.01
N ALA A 15 10.31 15.15 80.94
CA ALA A 15 9.62 13.92 80.60
C ALA A 15 8.31 14.17 79.82
N GLY A 16 7.54 15.21 80.19
CA GLY A 16 6.34 15.62 79.48
C GLY A 16 6.63 16.11 78.05
N VAL A 17 7.65 16.93 77.87
CA VAL A 17 8.10 17.39 76.54
C VAL A 17 8.57 16.21 75.69
N ALA A 18 9.36 15.29 76.27
CA ALA A 18 9.81 14.08 75.59
C ALA A 18 8.63 13.20 75.17
N TYR A 19 7.63 12.99 76.04
CA TYR A 19 6.43 12.20 75.73
C TYR A 19 5.64 12.80 74.57
N VAL A 20 5.40 14.12 74.58
CA VAL A 20 4.70 14.82 73.49
C VAL A 20 5.50 14.71 72.19
N TYR A 21 6.82 14.85 72.24
CA TYR A 21 7.70 14.71 71.08
C TYR A 21 7.66 13.29 70.48
N PHE A 22 7.83 12.25 71.31
CA PHE A 22 7.75 10.86 70.85
C PHE A 22 6.35 10.50 70.36
N GLY A 23 5.30 11.00 71.02
CA GLY A 23 3.92 10.84 70.56
C GLY A 23 3.70 11.49 69.18
N ALA A 24 4.23 12.69 68.95
CA ALA A 24 4.16 13.35 67.65
C ALA A 24 4.99 12.60 66.58
N GLN A 25 6.14 12.03 66.94
CA GLN A 25 6.98 11.24 66.04
C GLN A 25 6.32 9.90 65.66
N ASP A 26 5.75 9.17 66.62
CA ASP A 26 5.00 7.93 66.38
C ASP A 26 3.75 8.20 65.52
N TYR A 27 3.01 9.27 65.82
CA TYR A 27 1.86 9.69 65.01
C TYR A 27 2.26 9.98 63.56
N LYS A 28 3.35 10.73 63.33
CA LYS A 28 3.89 10.97 61.98
C LYS A 28 4.33 9.67 61.31
N GLY A 29 4.96 8.75 62.03
CA GLY A 29 5.37 7.45 61.52
C GLY A 29 4.17 6.60 61.06
N ARG A 30 3.12 6.53 61.87
CA ARG A 30 1.86 5.83 61.52
C ARG A 30 1.18 6.47 60.31
N GLN A 31 1.14 7.79 60.22
CA GLN A 31 0.61 8.49 59.05
C GLN A 31 1.41 8.18 57.78
N GLN A 32 2.74 8.12 57.86
CA GLN A 32 3.59 7.77 56.71
C GLN A 32 3.39 6.31 56.27
N LEU A 33 3.32 5.36 57.21
CA LEU A 33 3.04 3.96 56.93
C LEU A 33 1.65 3.77 56.31
N ASN A 34 0.64 4.45 56.86
CA ASN A 34 -0.72 4.44 56.33
C ASN A 34 -0.76 5.05 54.93
N ALA A 35 -0.10 6.20 54.71
CA ALA A 35 -0.01 6.80 53.38
C ALA A 35 0.71 5.88 52.38
N ALA A 36 1.78 5.18 52.78
CA ALA A 36 2.47 4.22 51.94
C ALA A 36 1.59 3.00 51.60
N GLY A 37 0.88 2.45 52.59
CA GLY A 37 -0.08 1.36 52.39
C GLY A 37 -1.21 1.76 51.44
N LEU A 38 -1.77 2.97 51.63
CA LEU A 38 -2.79 3.52 50.75
C LEU A 38 -2.29 3.72 49.33
N ARG A 39 -1.10 4.29 49.13
CA ARG A 39 -0.46 4.44 47.82
C ARG A 39 -0.30 3.08 47.12
N HIS A 40 0.14 2.07 47.85
CA HIS A 40 0.28 0.72 47.31
C HIS A 40 -1.07 0.13 46.89
N VAL A 41 -2.11 0.25 47.73
CA VAL A 41 -3.47 -0.20 47.38
C VAL A 41 -4.01 0.56 46.16
N LEU A 42 -3.77 1.87 46.09
CA LEU A 42 -4.17 2.71 44.96
C LEU A 42 -3.49 2.28 43.67
N VAL A 43 -2.17 2.05 43.69
CA VAL A 43 -1.44 1.58 42.50
C VAL A 43 -1.96 0.21 42.06
N LEU A 44 -2.29 -0.70 42.97
CA LEU A 44 -2.76 -2.04 42.62
C LEU A 44 -4.22 -2.07 42.12
N ARG A 45 -5.13 -1.41 42.84
CA ARG A 45 -6.59 -1.48 42.61
C ARG A 45 -7.15 -0.30 41.81
N GLY A 46 -6.44 0.82 41.79
CA GLY A 46 -6.92 2.07 41.23
C GLY A 46 -7.83 2.86 42.18
N MET A 47 -8.32 3.98 41.68
CA MET A 47 -9.39 4.77 42.27
C MET A 47 -10.72 3.98 42.25
N PRO A 48 -11.70 4.35 43.09
CA PRO A 48 -13.08 3.83 43.00
C PRO A 48 -13.67 4.11 41.62
N LEU A 49 -14.55 3.23 41.14
CA LEU A 49 -15.13 3.36 39.81
C LEU A 49 -15.97 4.63 39.69
N ASP A 50 -16.86 4.82 40.66
CA ASP A 50 -17.71 5.99 40.80
C ASP A 50 -17.46 6.66 42.15
N GLY A 51 -17.73 7.95 42.17
CA GLY A 51 -17.58 8.83 43.32
C GLY A 51 -17.98 10.21 42.86
N ASP A 52 -18.84 10.87 43.63
CA ASP A 52 -19.47 12.11 43.20
C ASP A 52 -18.46 13.25 43.14
N ARG A 53 -18.35 13.98 44.24
CA ARG A 53 -17.40 15.07 44.45
C ARG A 53 -16.76 14.79 45.80
N PHE A 54 -15.62 15.43 46.05
CA PHE A 54 -15.11 15.49 47.40
C PHE A 54 -16.22 16.04 48.31
N ALA A 55 -16.49 15.35 49.41
CA ALA A 55 -17.43 15.83 50.42
C ALA A 55 -16.94 17.18 50.98
N PRO A 56 -17.79 17.96 51.69
CA PRO A 56 -17.41 19.29 52.19
C PRO A 56 -16.16 19.30 53.07
N ASP A 57 -15.83 18.17 53.68
CA ASP A 57 -14.62 17.88 54.46
C ASP A 57 -13.38 17.56 53.60
N ASN A 58 -13.50 17.60 52.27
CA ASN A 58 -12.50 17.18 51.29
C ASN A 58 -12.15 15.68 51.35
N GLU A 59 -13.07 14.83 51.79
CA GLU A 59 -12.88 13.38 51.78
C GLU A 59 -13.62 12.71 50.63
N THR A 60 -13.09 11.58 50.13
CA THR A 60 -13.76 10.72 49.15
C THR A 60 -13.90 9.30 49.69
N PRO A 61 -15.03 8.60 49.48
CA PRO A 61 -15.19 7.21 49.87
C PRO A 61 -14.11 6.33 49.23
N PHE A 62 -13.32 5.65 50.05
CA PHE A 62 -12.27 4.74 49.62
C PHE A 62 -12.03 3.69 50.70
N VAL A 63 -12.62 2.51 50.49
CA VAL A 63 -12.50 1.40 51.44
C VAL A 63 -11.19 0.67 51.21
N ALA A 64 -10.24 0.84 52.12
CA ALA A 64 -8.96 0.13 52.08
C ALA A 64 -8.59 -0.45 53.44
N ALA A 65 -8.10 -1.69 53.42
CA ALA A 65 -7.50 -2.31 54.60
C ALA A 65 -6.12 -1.71 54.83
N MET A 66 -5.94 -1.08 55.98
CA MET A 66 -4.69 -0.50 56.45
C MET A 66 -3.93 -1.51 57.32
N GLY A 67 -2.70 -1.16 57.69
CA GLY A 67 -1.92 -1.94 58.65
C GLY A 67 -2.68 -2.10 59.98
N GLY A 68 -2.60 -3.29 60.59
CA GLY A 68 -3.28 -3.57 61.86
C GLY A 68 -4.78 -3.91 61.74
N GLY A 69 -5.27 -4.20 60.53
CA GLY A 69 -6.65 -4.67 60.31
C GLY A 69 -7.71 -3.57 60.35
N GLN A 70 -7.32 -2.31 60.53
CA GLN A 70 -8.23 -1.17 60.44
C GLN A 70 -8.62 -0.92 58.97
N GLN A 71 -9.88 -0.59 58.72
CA GLN A 71 -10.34 -0.15 57.41
C GLN A 71 -10.53 1.36 57.44
N THR A 72 -9.97 2.08 56.47
CA THR A 72 -10.37 3.47 56.21
C THR A 72 -11.56 3.44 55.28
N SER A 73 -12.61 4.19 55.59
CA SER A 73 -13.77 4.37 54.71
C SER A 73 -13.59 5.53 53.73
N THR A 74 -12.69 6.46 54.04
CA THR A 74 -12.47 7.69 53.28
C THR A 74 -10.98 8.02 53.13
N VAL A 75 -10.66 8.81 52.10
CA VAL A 75 -9.33 9.37 51.86
C VAL A 75 -9.45 10.87 51.61
N GLY A 76 -8.61 11.65 52.28
CA GLY A 76 -8.56 13.10 52.12
C GLY A 76 -7.90 13.54 50.82
N LYS A 77 -8.45 14.60 50.20
CA LYS A 77 -7.97 15.22 48.96
C LYS A 77 -6.48 15.59 49.03
N ALA A 78 -6.02 16.16 50.14
CA ALA A 78 -4.63 16.58 50.30
C ALA A 78 -3.62 15.42 50.17
N LEU A 79 -4.01 14.20 50.58
CA LEU A 79 -3.17 13.01 50.42
C LEU A 79 -3.11 12.60 48.95
N LEU A 80 -4.24 12.62 48.25
CA LEU A 80 -4.31 12.32 46.82
C LEU A 80 -3.55 13.36 45.99
N ASP A 81 -3.76 14.65 46.23
CA ASP A 81 -3.04 15.74 45.55
C ASP A 81 -1.53 15.58 45.72
N LYS A 82 -1.08 15.30 46.94
CA LYS A 82 0.33 15.01 47.20
C LYS A 82 0.80 13.79 46.44
N HIS A 83 -0.01 12.73 46.38
CA HIS A 83 0.36 11.51 45.66
C HIS A 83 0.47 11.74 44.14
N PHE A 84 -0.50 12.40 43.50
CA PHE A 84 -0.45 12.74 42.08
C PHE A 84 0.68 13.73 41.76
N ALA A 85 0.95 14.69 42.64
CA ALA A 85 2.09 15.60 42.50
C ALA A 85 3.45 14.88 42.66
N ASP A 86 3.57 13.94 43.61
CA ASP A 86 4.78 13.14 43.80
C ASP A 86 5.04 12.25 42.57
N MET A 87 4.00 11.68 41.96
CA MET A 87 4.13 10.88 40.73
C MET A 87 4.61 11.71 39.53
N ALA A 88 4.06 12.91 39.35
CA ALA A 88 4.49 13.79 38.26
C ALA A 88 5.95 14.26 38.39
N LYS A 89 6.53 14.20 39.60
CA LYS A 89 7.95 14.50 39.86
C LYS A 89 8.87 13.30 39.66
N ALA A 90 8.33 12.08 39.56
CA ALA A 90 9.16 10.91 39.34
C ALA A 90 9.91 11.08 38.01
N PRO A 91 11.24 10.84 37.96
CA PRO A 91 11.99 11.00 36.73
C PRO A 91 11.35 10.12 35.66
N ALA A 92 10.90 10.73 34.56
CA ALA A 92 10.53 9.99 33.38
C ALA A 92 11.70 9.05 33.06
N ASN A 93 11.41 7.75 32.88
CA ASN A 93 12.42 6.73 32.63
C ASN A 93 13.49 7.29 31.67
N ALA A 94 14.75 7.28 32.09
CA ALA A 94 15.87 8.08 31.54
C ALA A 94 16.18 7.88 30.03
N GLY A 95 15.38 7.11 29.30
CA GLY A 95 15.45 6.92 27.85
C GLY A 95 14.34 7.61 27.04
N ALA A 96 13.30 8.17 27.66
CA ALA A 96 12.25 8.87 26.92
C ALA A 96 12.67 10.33 26.68
N LYS A 97 12.99 10.69 25.43
CA LYS A 97 13.16 12.09 25.01
C LYS A 97 11.80 12.80 25.15
N GLY A 98 11.55 13.37 26.33
CA GLY A 98 10.28 13.98 26.69
C GLY A 98 9.98 15.19 25.81
N GLY A 99 8.91 15.09 25.01
CA GLY A 99 8.21 16.28 24.54
C GLY A 99 7.60 17.05 25.74
N PRO A 100 7.04 18.24 25.51
CA PRO A 100 6.29 18.94 26.55
C PRO A 100 5.23 18.00 27.14
N PRO A 101 5.04 18.02 28.48
CA PRO A 101 4.09 17.13 29.15
C PRO A 101 2.71 17.32 28.54
N SER A 102 2.07 16.21 28.19
CA SER A 102 0.70 16.22 27.69
C SER A 102 -0.22 16.91 28.70
N GLY A 103 -1.17 17.73 28.22
CA GLY A 103 -2.20 18.34 29.07
C GLY A 103 -3.02 17.30 29.85
N LEU A 104 -3.00 16.04 29.41
CA LEU A 104 -3.62 14.91 30.08
C LEU A 104 -2.92 14.53 31.40
N ALA A 105 -1.61 14.74 31.53
CA ALA A 105 -0.80 14.37 32.69
C ALA A 105 -0.87 15.38 33.86
N SER A 106 -2.07 15.87 34.18
CA SER A 106 -2.30 16.79 35.30
C SER A 106 -1.87 16.18 36.64
N THR A 107 -1.48 17.04 37.59
CA THR A 107 -1.22 16.66 38.99
C THR A 107 -2.46 16.71 39.87
N GLU A 108 -3.59 17.16 39.34
CA GLU A 108 -4.85 17.31 40.09
C GLU A 108 -5.41 15.93 40.48
N ALA A 109 -5.77 15.77 41.76
CA ALA A 109 -6.43 14.57 42.23
C ALA A 109 -7.85 14.42 41.65
N VAL A 110 -8.21 13.18 41.35
CA VAL A 110 -9.58 12.80 40.99
C VAL A 110 -10.21 11.98 42.10
N VAL A 111 -11.53 12.05 42.21
CA VAL A 111 -12.32 11.31 43.21
C VAL A 111 -12.59 9.86 42.79
N SER A 112 -12.64 9.59 41.49
CA SER A 112 -13.05 8.32 40.91
C SER A 112 -12.50 8.14 39.49
N GLN A 113 -12.59 6.93 38.97
CA GLN A 113 -12.23 6.63 37.57
C GLN A 113 -13.16 7.35 36.59
N SER A 114 -14.47 7.43 36.89
CA SER A 114 -15.41 8.17 36.04
C SER A 114 -15.16 9.67 36.05
N ALA A 115 -14.72 10.24 37.18
CA ALA A 115 -14.28 11.64 37.24
C ALA A 115 -13.02 11.89 36.40
N GLU A 116 -12.08 10.94 36.33
CA GLU A 116 -10.93 11.05 35.42
C GLU A 116 -11.36 11.01 33.96
N VAL A 117 -12.28 10.12 33.59
CA VAL A 117 -12.83 10.06 32.22
C VAL A 117 -13.48 11.40 31.85
N LEU A 118 -14.26 12.00 32.76
CA LEU A 118 -14.87 13.32 32.55
C LEU A 118 -13.81 14.42 32.36
N ARG A 119 -12.79 14.45 33.23
CA ARG A 119 -11.70 15.42 33.15
C ARG A 119 -10.96 15.32 31.81
N VAL A 120 -10.60 14.11 31.43
CA VAL A 120 -9.92 13.79 30.16
C VAL A 120 -10.78 14.17 28.97
N HIS A 121 -12.07 13.85 29.01
CA HIS A 121 -13.02 14.27 27.99
C HIS A 121 -13.05 15.81 27.85
N GLY A 122 -13.08 16.55 28.95
CA GLY A 122 -13.02 18.01 28.95
C GLY A 122 -11.74 18.57 28.32
N ILE A 123 -10.58 17.97 28.61
CA ILE A 123 -9.30 18.36 28.02
C ILE A 123 -9.27 18.07 26.52
N VAL A 124 -9.69 16.87 26.11
CA VAL A 124 -9.80 16.52 24.68
C VAL A 124 -10.75 17.49 23.97
N LYS A 125 -11.89 17.84 24.58
CA LYS A 125 -12.82 18.84 24.03
C LYS A 125 -12.15 20.20 23.83
N ALA A 126 -11.41 20.68 24.82
CA ALA A 126 -10.70 21.95 24.76
C ALA A 126 -9.60 21.94 23.68
N GLU A 127 -8.81 20.87 23.60
CA GLU A 127 -7.76 20.72 22.59
C GLU A 127 -8.33 20.66 21.17
N LEU A 128 -9.43 19.92 20.97
CA LEU A 128 -10.11 19.86 19.67
C LEU A 128 -10.76 21.19 19.30
N GLY A 129 -11.30 21.94 20.27
CA GLY A 129 -11.82 23.29 20.07
C GLY A 129 -10.74 24.33 19.77
N ALA A 130 -9.51 24.11 20.24
CA ALA A 130 -8.37 24.99 20.00
C ALA A 130 -7.72 24.80 18.62
N ALA A 131 -8.02 23.71 17.90
CA ALA A 131 -7.47 23.44 16.57
C ALA A 131 -8.30 24.14 15.48
N PRO A 132 -7.81 25.26 14.90
CA PRO A 132 -8.60 26.11 14.01
C PRO A 132 -8.96 25.42 12.69
N GLU A 133 -8.05 24.58 12.16
CA GLU A 133 -8.22 23.91 10.88
C GLU A 133 -8.77 22.50 11.06
N ALA A 134 -9.67 22.09 10.16
CA ALA A 134 -10.23 20.73 10.17
C ALA A 134 -9.14 19.65 10.03
N ALA A 135 -8.11 19.88 9.21
CA ALA A 135 -6.98 18.97 9.06
C ALA A 135 -6.20 18.75 10.37
N GLN A 136 -6.02 19.81 11.16
CA GLN A 136 -5.36 19.72 12.48
C GLN A 136 -6.23 18.93 13.47
N ARG A 137 -7.55 19.15 13.46
CA ARG A 137 -8.51 18.35 14.24
C ARG A 137 -8.46 16.87 13.85
N VAL A 138 -8.48 16.56 12.55
CA VAL A 138 -8.33 15.19 12.03
C VAL A 138 -7.05 14.54 12.56
N ALA A 139 -5.90 15.21 12.44
CA ALA A 139 -4.63 14.67 12.92
C ALA A 139 -4.63 14.42 14.44
N ALA A 140 -5.19 15.35 15.22
CA ALA A 140 -5.27 15.25 16.68
C ALA A 140 -6.18 14.10 17.14
N VAL A 141 -7.31 13.87 16.47
CA VAL A 141 -8.22 12.74 16.79
C VAL A 141 -7.65 11.42 16.30
N LEU A 142 -7.10 11.39 15.08
CA LEU A 142 -6.54 10.20 14.46
C LEU A 142 -5.44 9.58 15.33
N LYS A 143 -4.53 10.41 15.86
CA LYS A 143 -3.44 9.95 16.75
C LYS A 143 -3.98 9.12 17.92
N ARG A 144 -5.15 9.50 18.46
CA ARG A 144 -5.80 8.84 19.61
C ARG A 144 -6.57 7.59 19.18
N LEU A 145 -7.33 7.70 18.11
CA LEU A 145 -8.16 6.60 17.61
C LEU A 145 -7.35 5.44 17.03
N LEU A 146 -6.22 5.70 16.38
CA LEU A 146 -5.39 4.63 15.80
C LEU A 146 -4.90 3.61 16.83
N LEU A 147 -4.62 4.05 18.06
CA LEU A 147 -4.22 3.16 19.16
C LEU A 147 -5.41 2.48 19.83
N GLN A 148 -6.63 2.95 19.58
CA GLN A 148 -7.89 2.45 20.14
C GLN A 148 -8.71 1.59 19.16
N ALA A 149 -8.22 1.39 17.93
CA ALA A 149 -8.88 0.54 16.95
C ALA A 149 -8.96 -0.90 17.47
N GLU A 150 -10.16 -1.46 17.46
CA GLU A 150 -10.43 -2.82 17.94
C GLU A 150 -10.35 -3.86 16.83
N THR A 151 -10.61 -3.44 15.59
CA THR A 151 -10.57 -4.27 14.38
C THR A 151 -9.77 -3.60 13.27
N MET A 152 -9.37 -4.38 12.26
CA MET A 152 -8.67 -3.82 11.09
C MET A 152 -9.58 -2.87 10.29
N ASP A 153 -10.85 -3.21 10.14
CA ASP A 153 -11.82 -2.37 9.42
C ASP A 153 -12.01 -1.01 10.09
N GLU A 154 -12.07 -0.98 11.42
CA GLU A 154 -12.13 0.27 12.18
C GLU A 154 -10.87 1.11 11.97
N ARG A 155 -9.69 0.47 11.98
CA ARG A 155 -8.41 1.16 11.70
C ARG A 155 -8.37 1.74 10.29
N LEU A 156 -8.80 0.98 9.29
CA LEU A 156 -8.87 1.43 7.89
C LEU A 156 -9.87 2.57 7.72
N LEU A 157 -11.01 2.51 8.40
CA LEU A 157 -11.98 3.60 8.44
C LEU A 157 -11.36 4.88 9.01
N PHE A 158 -10.62 4.80 10.12
CA PHE A 158 -9.94 5.97 10.68
C PHE A 158 -8.90 6.54 9.69
N GLN A 159 -8.12 5.66 9.04
CA GLN A 159 -7.12 6.06 8.06
C GLN A 159 -7.74 6.67 6.80
N SER A 160 -8.87 6.17 6.32
CA SER A 160 -9.55 6.69 5.12
C SER A 160 -10.18 8.06 5.37
N LEU A 161 -10.79 8.27 6.55
CA LEU A 161 -11.27 9.57 6.99
C LEU A 161 -10.12 10.58 7.14
N ALA A 162 -8.94 10.13 7.57
CA ALA A 162 -7.78 10.99 7.68
C ALA A 162 -6.92 11.12 6.40
N ALA A 163 -7.22 10.35 5.35
CA ALA A 163 -6.45 10.37 4.12
C ALA A 163 -6.52 11.77 3.47
N PRO A 164 -5.42 12.27 2.88
CA PRO A 164 -5.40 13.61 2.29
C PRO A 164 -6.19 13.70 0.98
N ALA A 165 -6.41 12.55 0.33
CA ALA A 165 -7.20 12.40 -0.88
C ALA A 165 -8.53 11.70 -0.58
N GLY A 166 -9.57 12.07 -1.32
CA GLY A 166 -10.86 11.40 -1.31
C GLY A 166 -10.81 10.03 -1.99
N ALA A 167 -11.95 9.36 -2.02
CA ALA A 167 -12.08 8.05 -2.67
C ALA A 167 -11.84 8.10 -4.20
N ASP A 168 -11.96 9.28 -4.82
CA ASP A 168 -11.68 9.55 -6.23
C ASP A 168 -10.20 9.88 -6.50
N GLY A 169 -9.34 9.85 -5.48
CA GLY A 169 -7.92 10.18 -5.57
C GLY A 169 -7.63 11.68 -5.66
N LYS A 170 -8.66 12.55 -5.63
CA LYS A 170 -8.46 14.01 -5.63
C LYS A 170 -8.20 14.53 -4.21
N PRO A 171 -7.46 15.63 -4.04
CA PRO A 171 -7.29 16.26 -2.73
C PRO A 171 -8.65 16.62 -2.11
N LYS A 172 -8.84 16.31 -0.83
CA LYS A 172 -10.10 16.61 -0.14
C LYS A 172 -10.34 18.12 -0.06
N THR A 173 -11.59 18.54 -0.26
CA THR A 173 -12.00 19.92 -0.03
C THR A 173 -12.04 20.24 1.46
N ALA A 174 -12.02 21.53 1.83
CA ALA A 174 -12.12 21.94 3.23
C ALA A 174 -13.41 21.42 3.92
N GLU A 175 -14.51 21.37 3.17
CA GLU A 175 -15.79 20.82 3.64
C GLU A 175 -15.71 19.32 3.92
N GLN A 176 -15.04 18.55 3.04
CA GLN A 176 -14.81 17.12 3.25
C GLN A 176 -13.96 16.87 4.49
N TYR A 177 -12.88 17.64 4.69
CA TYR A 177 -12.09 17.54 5.92
C TYR A 177 -12.90 17.90 7.17
N ALA A 178 -13.79 18.88 7.11
CA ALA A 178 -14.66 19.24 8.23
C ALA A 178 -15.62 18.09 8.58
N ALA A 179 -16.26 17.49 7.57
CA ALA A 179 -17.13 16.33 7.75
C ALA A 179 -16.38 15.11 8.30
N ASP A 180 -15.19 14.83 7.77
CA ASP A 180 -14.34 13.74 8.26
C ASP A 180 -13.85 13.98 9.69
N ALA A 181 -13.51 15.23 10.04
CA ALA A 181 -13.17 15.63 11.39
C ALA A 181 -14.34 15.35 12.35
N GLU A 182 -15.54 15.81 12.01
CA GLU A 182 -16.74 15.56 12.83
C GLU A 182 -17.03 14.07 12.98
N GLN A 183 -16.87 13.29 11.91
CA GLN A 183 -17.06 11.84 11.96
C GLN A 183 -16.03 11.16 12.87
N LEU A 184 -14.75 11.52 12.79
CA LEU A 184 -13.71 11.01 13.68
C LEU A 184 -13.97 11.41 15.14
N VAL A 185 -14.37 12.67 15.39
CA VAL A 185 -14.74 13.13 16.74
C VAL A 185 -15.93 12.33 17.28
N HIS A 186 -16.93 12.05 16.45
CA HIS A 186 -18.06 11.21 16.82
C HIS A 186 -17.65 9.77 17.15
N LEU A 187 -16.71 9.19 16.39
CA LEU A 187 -16.18 7.85 16.69
C LEU A 187 -15.44 7.82 18.04
N LEU A 188 -14.72 8.90 18.38
CA LEU A 188 -14.12 9.07 19.70
C LEU A 188 -15.19 9.23 20.81
N ASP A 189 -16.24 10.01 20.57
CA ASP A 189 -17.38 10.14 21.49
C ASP A 189 -18.01 8.77 21.80
N ARG A 190 -18.16 7.89 20.80
CA ARG A 190 -18.69 6.54 21.03
C ARG A 190 -17.80 5.73 21.98
N LYS A 191 -16.48 5.92 21.95
CA LYS A 191 -15.54 5.25 22.89
C LYS A 191 -15.70 5.80 24.32
N PHE A 192 -15.90 7.11 24.48
CA PHE A 192 -16.21 7.72 25.78
C PHE A 192 -17.59 7.30 26.31
N TYR A 193 -18.61 7.30 25.46
CA TYR A 193 -19.96 6.85 25.82
C TYR A 193 -19.98 5.40 26.32
N ARG A 194 -19.18 4.52 25.72
CA ARG A 194 -19.07 3.11 26.14
C ARG A 194 -18.62 2.94 27.60
N VAL A 195 -17.86 3.88 28.14
CA VAL A 195 -17.32 3.81 29.51
C VAL A 195 -18.07 4.70 30.51
N ALA A 196 -18.59 5.82 30.04
CA ALA A 196 -19.22 6.85 30.86
C ALA A 196 -20.49 7.39 30.17
N PRO A 197 -21.56 6.58 30.07
CA PRO A 197 -22.77 6.97 29.34
C PRO A 197 -23.45 8.21 29.94
N LYS A 198 -23.35 8.41 31.27
CA LYS A 198 -23.88 9.58 31.98
C LYS A 198 -23.33 10.92 31.48
N LEU A 199 -22.15 10.93 30.84
CA LEU A 199 -21.62 12.16 30.20
C LEU A 199 -22.51 12.67 29.09
N TYR A 200 -23.32 11.79 28.51
CA TYR A 200 -24.12 12.04 27.32
C TYR A 200 -25.62 12.13 27.63
N ASP A 201 -25.99 12.24 28.92
CA ASP A 201 -27.37 12.51 29.34
C ASP A 201 -27.85 13.88 28.80
N SER A 202 -26.91 14.81 28.56
CA SER A 202 -27.14 16.08 27.88
C SER A 202 -26.31 16.19 26.60
N GLU A 203 -26.87 16.79 25.53
CA GLU A 203 -26.18 16.93 24.23
C GLU A 203 -24.94 17.82 24.31
N SER A 204 -24.91 18.77 25.24
CA SER A 204 -23.76 19.66 25.49
C SER A 204 -22.54 18.91 26.03
N GLY A 205 -22.74 17.70 26.56
CA GLY A 205 -21.69 16.81 27.03
C GLY A 205 -20.84 16.24 25.90
N ALA A 206 -21.38 16.08 24.69
CA ALA A 206 -20.67 15.43 23.57
C ALA A 206 -19.54 16.31 22.99
N LEU A 207 -18.53 15.67 22.37
CA LEU A 207 -17.52 16.34 21.55
C LEU A 207 -18.10 16.75 20.18
N ALA A 208 -19.00 15.94 19.63
CA ALA A 208 -19.76 16.21 18.39
C ALA A 208 -21.28 16.20 18.66
N PRO A 209 -21.85 17.29 19.22
CA PRO A 209 -23.27 17.34 19.63
C PRO A 209 -24.26 17.00 18.52
N ALA A 210 -24.05 17.49 17.30
CA ALA A 210 -24.95 17.25 16.16
C ALA A 210 -25.04 15.75 15.80
N LYS A 211 -23.90 15.09 15.61
CA LYS A 211 -23.81 13.65 15.34
C LYS A 211 -24.34 12.81 16.50
N TRP A 212 -24.16 13.28 17.74
CA TRP A 212 -24.71 12.61 18.90
C TRP A 212 -26.25 12.67 18.94
N GLY A 213 -26.84 13.83 18.63
CA GLY A 213 -28.30 13.97 18.50
C GLY A 213 -28.89 13.05 17.43
N GLU A 214 -28.21 12.91 16.28
CA GLU A 214 -28.57 11.94 15.23
C GLU A 214 -28.50 10.50 15.75
N LEU A 215 -27.44 10.14 16.47
CA LEU A 215 -27.29 8.81 17.03
C LEU A 215 -28.38 8.50 18.06
N LYS A 216 -28.73 9.47 18.92
CA LYS A 216 -29.80 9.33 19.91
C LYS A 216 -31.15 9.07 19.24
N LYS A 217 -31.49 9.83 18.20
CA LYS A 217 -32.69 9.57 17.38
C LYS A 217 -32.71 8.15 16.82
N LYS A 218 -31.58 7.69 16.26
CA LYS A 218 -31.45 6.31 15.76
C LYS A 218 -31.61 5.27 16.87
N MET A 219 -31.10 5.54 18.08
CA MET A 219 -31.29 4.66 19.23
C MET A 219 -32.76 4.62 19.67
N ASP A 220 -33.45 5.76 19.66
CA ASP A 220 -34.88 5.85 20.00
C ASP A 220 -35.75 5.15 18.95
N GLU A 221 -35.45 5.32 17.66
CA GLU A 221 -36.09 4.61 16.55
C GLU A 221 -35.84 3.09 16.61
N ALA A 222 -34.64 2.68 17.00
CA ALA A 222 -34.26 1.28 17.16
C ALA A 222 -34.74 0.66 18.48
N ALA A 223 -35.32 1.43 19.41
CA ALA A 223 -35.72 0.92 20.73
C ALA A 223 -36.71 -0.25 20.67
N GLY A 224 -37.50 -0.33 19.58
CA GLY A 224 -38.43 -1.45 19.33
C GLY A 224 -37.80 -2.69 18.69
N ASN A 225 -36.52 -2.65 18.28
CA ASN A 225 -35.82 -3.77 17.66
C ASN A 225 -34.48 -4.03 18.39
N PRO A 226 -34.38 -5.09 19.21
CA PRO A 226 -33.21 -5.35 20.03
C PRO A 226 -31.93 -5.56 19.21
N ASP A 227 -32.03 -6.14 18.01
CA ASP A 227 -30.88 -6.38 17.13
C ASP A 227 -30.36 -5.07 16.54
N ALA A 228 -31.27 -4.19 16.10
CA ALA A 228 -30.91 -2.85 15.62
C ALA A 228 -30.31 -1.99 16.74
N LEU A 229 -30.87 -2.07 17.96
CA LEU A 229 -30.35 -1.35 19.10
C LEU A 229 -28.97 -1.86 19.52
N ALA A 230 -28.73 -3.18 19.49
CA ALA A 230 -27.44 -3.79 19.78
C ALA A 230 -26.35 -3.42 18.74
N ALA A 231 -26.74 -3.18 17.49
CA ALA A 231 -25.82 -2.71 16.45
C ALA A 231 -25.35 -1.26 16.68
N ILE A 232 -26.21 -0.43 17.28
CA ILE A 232 -25.94 1.00 17.50
C ILE A 232 -25.29 1.23 18.88
N LYS A 233 -25.89 0.66 19.92
CA LYS A 233 -25.51 0.83 21.32
C LYS A 233 -24.43 -0.18 21.69
N PRO A 234 -23.26 0.27 22.19
CA PRO A 234 -22.26 -0.66 22.70
C PRO A 234 -22.87 -1.50 23.83
N ALA A 235 -22.54 -2.79 23.85
CA ALA A 235 -22.99 -3.70 24.90
C ALA A 235 -22.73 -3.08 26.29
N ALA A 236 -23.72 -3.08 27.18
CA ALA A 236 -23.56 -2.59 28.53
C ALA A 236 -22.44 -3.37 29.25
N PRO A 237 -21.70 -2.76 30.19
CA PRO A 237 -20.75 -3.52 30.99
C PRO A 237 -21.48 -4.57 31.82
N THR A 238 -20.96 -5.81 31.85
CA THR A 238 -21.59 -6.92 32.58
C THR A 238 -21.46 -6.77 34.09
N ASP A 239 -20.33 -6.22 34.53
CA ASP A 239 -19.99 -6.02 35.92
C ASP A 239 -19.04 -4.82 36.10
N GLU A 240 -18.71 -4.52 37.36
CA GLU A 240 -17.80 -3.43 37.71
C GLU A 240 -16.38 -3.64 37.13
N GLY A 241 -15.92 -4.89 37.07
CA GLY A 241 -14.62 -5.25 36.52
C GLY A 241 -14.53 -5.00 35.02
N ASP A 242 -15.54 -5.38 34.24
CA ASP A 242 -15.65 -5.08 32.81
C ASP A 242 -15.67 -3.56 32.59
N ARG A 243 -16.39 -2.80 33.42
CA ARG A 243 -16.39 -1.33 33.31
C ARG A 243 -15.00 -0.74 33.58
N ARG A 244 -14.26 -1.23 34.59
CA ARG A 244 -12.86 -0.83 34.85
C ARG A 244 -11.92 -1.20 33.70
N ASP A 245 -12.08 -2.39 33.13
CA ASP A 245 -11.29 -2.86 31.98
C ASP A 245 -11.51 -1.98 30.75
N ARG A 246 -12.76 -1.55 30.48
CA ARG A 246 -13.07 -0.64 29.38
C ARG A 246 -12.53 0.78 29.62
N ILE A 247 -12.61 1.30 30.85
CA ILE A 247 -11.99 2.59 31.21
C ILE A 247 -10.48 2.52 31.01
N ALA A 248 -9.84 1.45 31.48
CA ALA A 248 -8.41 1.24 31.26
C ALA A 248 -8.07 1.20 29.76
N GLN A 249 -8.83 0.44 28.96
CA GLN A 249 -8.63 0.36 27.51
C GLN A 249 -8.77 1.73 26.82
N LEU A 250 -9.72 2.57 27.25
CA LEU A 250 -9.84 3.93 26.74
C LEU A 250 -8.62 4.77 27.12
N LEU A 251 -8.32 4.90 28.42
CA LEU A 251 -7.35 5.86 28.94
C LEU A 251 -5.90 5.52 28.54
N VAL A 252 -5.52 4.24 28.56
CA VAL A 252 -4.14 3.80 28.27
C VAL A 252 -3.69 4.22 26.87
N HIS A 253 -4.60 4.29 25.90
CA HIS A 253 -4.24 4.54 24.50
C HIS A 253 -4.44 5.99 24.06
N LEU A 254 -4.87 6.90 24.94
CA LEU A 254 -5.08 8.31 24.58
C LEU A 254 -3.77 9.07 24.34
N ASP A 255 -2.69 8.71 25.05
CA ASP A 255 -1.37 9.32 24.88
C ASP A 255 -0.28 8.32 25.24
N GLN A 256 0.92 8.48 24.69
CA GLN A 256 2.09 7.63 24.97
C GLN A 256 3.05 8.27 25.99
N ASP A 257 2.77 9.49 26.43
CA ASP A 257 3.57 10.19 27.44
C ASP A 257 3.71 9.38 28.74
N SER A 258 4.92 9.31 29.29
CA SER A 258 5.18 8.46 30.46
C SER A 258 4.47 8.94 31.73
N ALA A 259 4.32 10.26 31.91
CA ALA A 259 3.61 10.79 33.07
C ALA A 259 2.11 10.49 32.96
N TRP A 260 1.55 10.57 31.75
CA TRP A 260 0.20 10.09 31.48
C TRP A 260 0.05 8.60 31.79
N GLN A 261 0.95 7.74 31.31
CA GLN A 261 0.87 6.29 31.56
C GLN A 261 0.93 5.95 33.05
N GLN A 262 1.78 6.62 33.83
CA GLN A 262 1.83 6.46 35.29
C GLN A 262 0.53 6.91 35.98
N ARG A 263 -0.03 8.05 35.55
CA ARG A 263 -1.32 8.54 36.04
C ARG A 263 -2.42 7.53 35.75
N VAL A 264 -2.53 7.03 34.52
CA VAL A 264 -3.53 6.04 34.14
C VAL A 264 -3.38 4.77 34.96
N ALA A 265 -2.16 4.22 35.07
CA ALA A 265 -1.89 3.03 35.88
C ALA A 265 -2.35 3.19 37.33
N THR A 266 -2.21 4.39 37.90
CA THR A 266 -2.64 4.70 39.27
C THR A 266 -4.14 4.93 39.38
N VAL A 267 -4.77 5.56 38.38
CA VAL A 267 -6.22 5.79 38.39
C VAL A 267 -6.98 4.49 38.19
N VAL A 268 -6.61 3.69 37.19
CA VAL A 268 -7.34 2.47 36.84
C VAL A 268 -6.89 1.25 37.65
N GLY A 269 -5.68 1.31 38.21
CA GLY A 269 -5.01 0.20 38.87
C GLY A 269 -4.14 -0.60 37.91
N LEU A 270 -2.96 -1.00 38.38
CA LEU A 270 -1.95 -1.70 37.57
C LEU A 270 -2.47 -3.00 36.95
N ARG A 271 -3.36 -3.72 37.65
CA ARG A 271 -3.96 -4.96 37.13
C ARG A 271 -4.78 -4.70 35.86
N HIS A 272 -5.65 -3.69 35.89
CA HIS A 272 -6.51 -3.33 34.76
C HIS A 272 -5.70 -2.67 33.64
N TYR A 273 -4.70 -1.87 34.00
CA TYR A 273 -3.74 -1.28 33.07
C TYR A 273 -2.99 -2.35 32.24
N VAL A 274 -2.37 -3.33 32.90
CA VAL A 274 -1.64 -4.41 32.22
C VAL A 274 -2.59 -5.26 31.37
N ARG A 275 -3.81 -5.54 31.85
CA ARG A 275 -4.82 -6.26 31.06
C ARG A 275 -5.23 -5.50 29.81
N ALA A 276 -5.40 -4.18 29.89
CA ALA A 276 -5.71 -3.34 28.74
C ALA A 276 -4.59 -3.39 27.69
N ILE A 277 -3.32 -3.28 28.11
CA ILE A 277 -2.16 -3.42 27.21
C ILE A 277 -2.11 -4.81 26.57
N ALA A 278 -2.30 -5.87 27.37
CA ALA A 278 -2.28 -7.24 26.86
C ALA A 278 -3.42 -7.47 25.85
N SER A 279 -4.62 -6.98 26.12
CA SER A 279 -5.75 -7.02 25.18
C SER A 279 -5.41 -6.30 23.88
N GLN A 280 -4.79 -5.12 23.96
CA GLN A 280 -4.38 -4.36 22.78
C GLN A 280 -3.32 -5.07 21.95
N ALA A 281 -2.31 -5.67 22.61
CA ALA A 281 -1.28 -6.45 21.93
C ALA A 281 -1.87 -7.63 21.16
N VAL A 282 -2.85 -8.33 21.75
CA VAL A 282 -3.59 -9.41 21.08
C VAL A 282 -4.35 -8.88 19.86
N ARG A 283 -5.04 -7.73 19.97
CA ARG A 283 -5.77 -7.12 18.84
C ARG A 283 -4.83 -6.70 17.72
N PHE A 284 -3.68 -6.10 18.04
CA PHE A 284 -2.69 -5.74 17.02
C PHE A 284 -2.09 -6.97 16.33
N ARG A 285 -1.89 -8.07 17.06
CA ARG A 285 -1.50 -9.34 16.46
C ARG A 285 -2.56 -9.86 15.48
N LEU A 286 -3.84 -9.86 15.87
CA LEU A 286 -4.94 -10.27 14.99
C LEU A 286 -5.08 -9.36 13.76
N MET A 287 -4.99 -8.04 13.91
CA MET A 287 -4.98 -7.11 12.79
C MET A 287 -3.81 -7.37 11.84
N ARG A 288 -2.62 -7.66 12.37
CA ARG A 288 -1.47 -8.02 11.56
C ARG A 288 -1.70 -9.33 10.81
N GLU A 289 -2.21 -10.37 11.47
CA GLU A 289 -2.55 -11.65 10.83
C GLU A 289 -3.56 -11.47 9.69
N GLN A 290 -4.57 -10.61 9.87
CA GLN A 290 -5.56 -10.28 8.84
C GLN A 290 -4.95 -9.56 7.63
N VAL A 291 -3.84 -8.84 7.79
CA VAL A 291 -3.10 -8.19 6.70
C VAL A 291 -2.10 -9.14 6.05
N ASP A 292 -1.37 -9.93 6.85
CA ASP A 292 -0.32 -10.84 6.37
C ASP A 292 -0.91 -11.98 5.51
N GLN A 293 -2.09 -12.51 5.88
CA GLN A 293 -2.76 -13.60 5.14
C GLN A 293 -3.08 -13.29 3.67
N PRO A 294 -3.80 -12.21 3.32
CA PRO A 294 -4.11 -11.88 1.93
C PRO A 294 -2.85 -11.52 1.14
N ILE A 295 -1.83 -10.90 1.74
CA ILE A 295 -0.58 -10.57 1.03
C ILE A 295 0.10 -11.84 0.51
N MET A 296 0.15 -12.91 1.31
CA MET A 296 0.72 -14.19 0.88
C MET A 296 -0.10 -14.83 -0.25
N ALA A 297 -1.43 -14.78 -0.16
CA ALA A 297 -2.31 -15.29 -1.21
C ALA A 297 -2.18 -14.48 -2.51
N ASP A 298 -2.17 -13.15 -2.42
CA ASP A 298 -2.00 -12.24 -3.55
C ASP A 298 -0.62 -12.43 -4.20
N GLN A 299 0.44 -12.61 -3.41
CA GLN A 299 1.77 -12.90 -3.92
C GLN A 299 1.82 -14.22 -4.70
N ALA A 300 1.15 -15.27 -4.22
CA ALA A 300 1.05 -16.54 -4.93
C ALA A 300 0.25 -16.40 -6.24
N VAL A 301 -0.88 -15.69 -6.22
CA VAL A 301 -1.69 -15.41 -7.41
C VAL A 301 -0.91 -14.56 -8.42
N PHE A 302 -0.16 -13.58 -7.95
CA PHE A 302 0.70 -12.74 -8.79
C PHE A 302 1.80 -13.56 -9.45
N GLN A 303 2.50 -14.42 -8.70
CA GLN A 303 3.53 -15.32 -9.25
C GLN A 303 2.96 -16.22 -10.35
N LEU A 304 1.81 -16.85 -10.11
CA LEU A 304 1.14 -17.68 -11.11
C LEU A 304 0.82 -16.89 -12.38
N ARG A 305 0.25 -15.68 -12.26
CA ARG A 305 -0.06 -14.82 -13.41
C ARG A 305 1.20 -14.39 -14.15
N ASN A 306 2.25 -14.04 -13.42
CA ASN A 306 3.52 -13.66 -14.01
C ASN A 306 4.16 -14.82 -14.80
N ASP A 307 4.10 -16.05 -14.27
CA ASP A 307 4.60 -17.23 -14.97
C ASP A 307 3.82 -17.52 -16.26
N VAL A 308 2.49 -17.35 -16.25
CA VAL A 308 1.66 -17.46 -17.46
C VAL A 308 2.09 -16.42 -18.49
N LEU A 309 2.23 -15.15 -18.11
CA LEU A 309 2.67 -14.08 -19.01
C LEU A 309 4.09 -14.32 -19.55
N LEU A 310 5.01 -14.82 -18.71
CA LEU A 310 6.36 -15.17 -19.14
C LEU A 310 6.35 -16.34 -20.14
N ASN A 311 5.46 -17.32 -19.97
CA ASN A 311 5.31 -18.41 -20.92
C ASN A 311 4.66 -17.96 -22.23
N GLU A 312 3.64 -17.09 -22.18
CA GLU A 312 3.03 -16.50 -23.38
C GLU A 312 3.99 -15.62 -24.18
N THR A 313 4.82 -14.84 -23.48
CA THR A 313 5.86 -14.01 -24.13
C THR A 313 6.96 -14.87 -24.75
N ARG A 314 7.42 -15.94 -24.07
CA ARG A 314 8.33 -16.94 -24.65
C ARG A 314 7.73 -17.58 -25.89
N HIS A 315 6.48 -18.03 -25.81
CA HIS A 315 5.82 -18.67 -26.94
C HIS A 315 5.63 -17.71 -28.12
N SER A 316 5.28 -16.45 -27.85
CA SER A 316 5.19 -15.39 -28.86
C SER A 316 6.55 -15.11 -29.51
N LEU A 317 7.63 -15.10 -28.72
CA LEU A 317 8.99 -14.93 -29.23
C LEU A 317 9.40 -16.12 -30.12
N ASP A 318 9.08 -17.35 -29.73
CA ASP A 318 9.37 -18.54 -30.52
C ASP A 318 8.59 -18.54 -31.85
N ARG A 319 7.30 -18.15 -31.83
CA ARG A 319 6.53 -17.95 -33.06
C ARG A 319 7.16 -16.89 -33.96
N ALA A 320 7.56 -15.75 -33.40
CA ALA A 320 8.22 -14.69 -34.17
C ALA A 320 9.54 -15.17 -34.79
N ARG A 321 10.32 -15.98 -34.06
CA ARG A 321 11.53 -16.63 -34.57
C ARG A 321 11.23 -17.58 -35.71
N THR A 322 10.24 -18.46 -35.57
CA THR A 322 9.83 -19.38 -36.65
C THR A 322 9.40 -18.62 -37.90
N VAL A 323 8.57 -17.58 -37.75
CA VAL A 323 8.15 -16.73 -38.89
C VAL A 323 9.35 -16.02 -39.53
N SER A 324 10.32 -15.54 -38.74
CA SER A 324 11.54 -14.91 -39.27
C SER A 324 12.40 -15.89 -40.07
N GLN A 325 12.52 -17.14 -39.60
CA GLN A 325 13.26 -18.20 -40.30
C GLN A 325 12.55 -18.63 -41.60
N GLU A 326 11.22 -18.72 -41.58
CA GLU A 326 10.44 -19.01 -42.78
C GLU A 326 10.55 -17.89 -43.82
N ARG A 327 10.52 -16.63 -43.39
CA ARG A 327 10.78 -15.49 -44.27
C ARG A 327 12.16 -15.54 -44.91
N ALA A 328 13.20 -15.80 -44.11
CA ALA A 328 14.55 -15.96 -44.65
C ALA A 328 14.62 -17.07 -45.72
N LYS A 329 13.97 -18.23 -45.49
CA LYS A 329 13.88 -19.31 -46.50
C LYS A 329 13.15 -18.90 -47.77
N LEU A 330 12.08 -18.11 -47.64
CA LEU A 330 11.33 -17.58 -48.80
C LEU A 330 12.16 -16.57 -49.59
N ASP A 331 12.92 -15.72 -48.90
CA ASP A 331 13.83 -14.77 -49.53
C ASP A 331 14.97 -15.50 -50.27
N ASP A 332 15.55 -16.54 -49.68
CA ASP A 332 16.54 -17.42 -50.33
C ASP A 332 15.96 -18.13 -51.57
N ALA A 333 14.74 -18.68 -51.46
CA ALA A 333 14.07 -19.34 -52.58
C ALA A 333 13.73 -18.36 -53.71
N LYS A 334 13.34 -17.13 -53.37
CA LYS A 334 13.09 -16.06 -54.34
C LYS A 334 14.37 -15.64 -55.05
N ALA A 335 15.48 -15.46 -54.31
CA ALA A 335 16.78 -15.16 -54.89
C ALA A 335 17.23 -16.27 -55.85
N ALA A 336 17.09 -17.55 -55.46
CA ALA A 336 17.41 -18.68 -56.33
C ALA A 336 16.54 -18.73 -57.60
N ALA A 337 15.25 -18.38 -57.50
CA ALA A 337 14.34 -18.30 -58.64
C ALA A 337 14.71 -17.16 -59.59
N ASP A 338 15.04 -15.97 -59.05
CA ASP A 338 15.49 -14.81 -59.82
C ASP A 338 16.81 -15.10 -60.56
N ASP A 339 17.74 -15.82 -59.91
CA ASP A 339 18.97 -16.31 -60.53
C ASP A 339 18.67 -17.30 -61.66
N ALA A 340 17.75 -18.25 -61.45
CA ALA A 340 17.35 -19.23 -62.48
C ALA A 340 16.71 -18.54 -63.69
N VAL A 341 15.85 -17.53 -63.47
CA VAL A 341 15.27 -16.70 -64.53
C VAL A 341 16.36 -15.93 -65.28
N SER A 342 17.33 -15.36 -64.57
CA SER A 342 18.46 -14.63 -65.16
C SER A 342 19.34 -15.54 -66.02
N ARG A 343 19.62 -16.77 -65.58
CA ARG A 343 20.33 -17.80 -66.37
C ARG A 343 19.55 -18.17 -67.64
N ARG A 344 18.25 -18.45 -67.53
CA ARG A 344 17.39 -18.75 -68.70
C ARG A 344 17.35 -17.60 -69.70
N ARG A 345 17.25 -16.35 -69.23
CA ARG A 345 17.29 -15.16 -70.10
C ARG A 345 18.61 -15.01 -70.83
N THR A 346 19.72 -15.43 -70.21
CA THR A 346 21.04 -15.41 -70.84
C THR A 346 21.14 -16.52 -71.89
N GLN A 347 20.73 -17.75 -71.56
CA GLN A 347 20.65 -18.87 -72.51
C GLN A 347 19.79 -18.55 -73.74
N LEU A 348 18.63 -17.91 -73.54
CA LEU A 348 17.76 -17.49 -74.65
C LEU A 348 18.43 -16.43 -75.54
N ARG A 349 19.19 -15.50 -74.96
CA ARG A 349 19.98 -14.52 -75.72
C ARG A 349 21.08 -15.20 -76.52
N ASP A 350 21.81 -16.12 -75.92
CA ASP A 350 22.89 -16.87 -76.58
C ASP A 350 22.35 -17.73 -77.74
N LEU A 351 21.23 -18.44 -77.52
CA LEU A 351 20.54 -19.19 -78.58
C LEU A 351 20.05 -18.27 -79.70
N GLY A 352 19.52 -17.09 -79.36
CA GLY A 352 19.15 -16.07 -80.34
C GLY A 352 20.34 -15.64 -81.20
N ALA A 353 21.48 -15.35 -80.58
CA ALA A 353 22.71 -15.01 -81.29
C ALA A 353 23.25 -16.16 -82.16
N GLN A 354 23.13 -17.41 -81.71
CA GLN A 354 23.47 -18.59 -82.50
C GLN A 354 22.56 -18.74 -83.72
N LEU A 355 21.25 -18.53 -83.57
CA LEU A 355 20.31 -18.57 -84.68
C LEU A 355 20.58 -17.47 -85.71
N GLU A 356 20.91 -16.26 -85.27
CA GLU A 356 21.33 -15.18 -86.19
C GLU A 356 22.61 -15.53 -86.94
N LYS A 357 23.59 -16.13 -86.25
CA LYS A 357 24.83 -16.60 -86.89
C LYS A 357 24.56 -17.69 -87.93
N VAL A 358 23.77 -18.71 -87.58
CA VAL A 358 23.38 -19.79 -88.51
C VAL A 358 22.63 -19.21 -89.70
N ARG A 359 21.72 -18.25 -89.48
CA ARG A 359 21.01 -17.55 -90.56
C ARG A 359 21.99 -16.83 -91.50
N ALA A 360 22.97 -16.10 -90.96
CA ALA A 360 23.99 -15.44 -91.76
C ALA A 360 24.88 -16.45 -92.54
N GLU A 361 25.23 -17.58 -91.95
CA GLU A 361 25.96 -18.67 -92.62
C GLU A 361 25.14 -19.33 -93.74
N VAL A 362 23.83 -19.52 -93.53
CA VAL A 362 22.90 -20.02 -94.55
C VAL A 362 22.77 -19.01 -95.70
N ASP A 363 22.58 -17.72 -95.40
CA ASP A 363 22.52 -16.66 -96.41
C ASP A 363 23.82 -16.59 -97.22
N GLN A 364 24.98 -16.71 -96.56
CA GLN A 364 26.27 -16.78 -97.24
C GLN A 364 26.40 -18.03 -98.13
N SER A 365 25.89 -19.18 -97.67
CA SER A 365 25.90 -20.44 -98.43
C SER A 365 24.99 -20.37 -99.65
N LEU A 366 23.82 -19.73 -99.53
CA LEU A 366 22.91 -19.46 -100.64
C LEU A 366 23.55 -18.54 -101.69
N VAL A 367 24.25 -17.48 -101.27
CA VAL A 367 25.02 -16.62 -102.20
C VAL A 367 26.13 -17.40 -102.89
N ARG A 368 26.87 -18.27 -102.17
CA ARG A 368 27.88 -19.14 -102.79
C ARG A 368 27.26 -20.10 -103.80
N GLN A 369 26.14 -20.73 -103.46
CA GLN A 369 25.42 -21.63 -104.35
C GLN A 369 24.95 -20.90 -105.61
N SER A 370 24.37 -19.70 -105.47
CA SER A 370 23.99 -18.83 -106.59
C SER A 370 25.18 -18.50 -107.51
N ASN A 371 26.35 -18.21 -106.94
CA ASN A 371 27.56 -17.95 -107.73
C ASN A 371 28.06 -19.21 -108.46
N ILE A 372 28.03 -20.38 -107.81
CA ILE A 372 28.38 -21.66 -108.43
C ILE A 372 27.41 -22.00 -109.55
N GLU A 373 26.11 -21.80 -109.36
CA GLU A 373 25.08 -21.97 -110.40
C GLU A 373 25.37 -21.04 -111.59
N ARG A 374 25.73 -19.78 -111.33
CA ARG A 374 26.10 -18.82 -112.38
C ARG A 374 27.36 -19.27 -113.15
N GLN A 375 28.39 -19.73 -112.44
CA GLN A 375 29.60 -20.29 -113.03
C GLN A 375 29.30 -21.54 -113.87
N LEU A 376 28.40 -22.42 -113.39
CA LEU A 376 27.93 -23.57 -114.15
C LEU A 376 27.23 -23.15 -115.45
N TYR A 377 26.39 -22.12 -115.42
CA TYR A 377 25.76 -21.58 -116.63
C TYR A 377 26.77 -20.93 -117.59
N GLU A 378 27.78 -20.22 -117.07
CA GLU A 378 28.87 -19.67 -117.88
C GLU A 378 29.70 -20.78 -118.52
N ILE A 379 30.06 -21.82 -117.77
CA ILE A 379 30.75 -23.01 -118.30
C ILE A 379 29.87 -23.71 -119.33
N GLN A 380 28.57 -23.90 -119.09
CA GLN A 380 27.65 -24.48 -120.08
C GLN A 380 27.60 -23.64 -121.36
N ARG A 381 27.64 -22.30 -121.24
CA ARG A 381 27.67 -21.38 -122.37
C ARG A 381 29.01 -21.42 -123.12
N GLU A 382 30.13 -21.47 -122.40
CA GLU A 382 31.46 -21.65 -123.00
C GLU A 382 31.57 -23.01 -123.70
N VAL A 383 31.08 -24.09 -123.07
CA VAL A 383 31.01 -25.42 -123.67
C VAL A 383 30.17 -25.37 -124.95
N ALA A 384 29.00 -24.72 -124.95
CA ALA A 384 28.19 -24.53 -126.16
C ALA A 384 28.93 -23.74 -127.25
N LEU A 385 29.61 -22.63 -126.90
CA LEU A 385 30.40 -21.84 -127.84
C LEU A 385 31.61 -22.62 -128.40
N THR A 386 32.30 -23.41 -127.56
CA THR A 386 33.42 -24.26 -128.00
C THR A 386 32.93 -25.41 -128.87
N LEU A 387 31.76 -25.98 -128.59
CA LEU A 387 31.11 -26.95 -129.47
C LEU A 387 30.76 -26.32 -130.81
N ASP A 388 30.17 -25.12 -130.82
CA ASP A 388 29.88 -24.37 -132.06
C ASP A 388 31.17 -24.05 -132.84
N GLU A 389 32.25 -23.65 -132.17
CA GLU A 389 33.54 -23.37 -132.81
C GLU A 389 34.22 -24.66 -133.30
N VAL A 390 34.10 -25.78 -132.57
CA VAL A 390 34.53 -27.09 -133.06
C VAL A 390 33.73 -27.49 -134.29
N TYR A 391 32.40 -27.33 -134.29
CA TYR A 391 31.58 -27.58 -135.48
C TYR A 391 31.94 -26.64 -136.64
N ARG A 392 32.30 -25.38 -136.36
CA ARG A 392 32.78 -24.43 -137.37
C ARG A 392 34.14 -24.85 -137.92
N LEU A 393 35.06 -25.27 -137.06
CA LEU A 393 36.38 -25.76 -137.45
C LEU A 393 36.28 -27.08 -138.19
N GLU A 394 35.38 -27.99 -137.81
CA GLU A 394 35.04 -29.20 -138.58
C GLU A 394 34.47 -28.82 -139.94
N ALA A 395 33.57 -27.84 -140.04
CA ALA A 395 33.07 -27.36 -141.32
C ALA A 395 34.17 -26.74 -142.18
N LEU A 396 35.09 -25.97 -141.59
CA LEU A 396 36.26 -25.42 -142.28
C LEU A 396 37.25 -26.53 -142.68
N LEU A 397 37.43 -27.56 -141.87
CA LEU A 397 38.25 -28.72 -142.20
C LEU A 397 37.64 -29.49 -143.36
N VAL A 398 36.32 -29.66 -143.37
CA VAL A 398 35.57 -30.23 -144.49
C VAL A 398 35.73 -29.36 -145.75
N ASP A 399 35.68 -28.04 -145.63
CA ASP A 399 35.87 -27.13 -146.76
C ASP A 399 37.34 -27.11 -147.27
N VAL A 400 38.33 -27.18 -146.37
CA VAL A 400 39.77 -27.31 -146.73
C VAL A 400 40.08 -28.69 -147.31
N GLU A 401 39.49 -29.77 -146.77
CA GLU A 401 39.57 -31.11 -147.37
C GLU A 401 38.91 -31.10 -148.77
N ARG A 402 37.80 -30.39 -148.95
CA ARG A 402 37.19 -30.19 -150.28
C ARG A 402 38.08 -29.41 -151.24
N GLU A 403 38.73 -28.33 -150.80
CA GLU A 403 39.71 -27.58 -151.60
C GLU A 403 40.93 -28.44 -151.99
N ARG A 404 41.39 -29.29 -151.08
CA ARG A 404 42.57 -30.15 -151.29
C ARG A 404 42.27 -31.39 -152.15
N TYR A 405 41.02 -31.85 -152.17
CA TYR A 405 40.58 -33.04 -152.91
C TYR A 405 39.64 -32.75 -154.09
N GLY A 406 39.44 -31.48 -154.47
CA GLY A 406 38.74 -31.12 -155.71
C GLY A 406 37.26 -31.51 -155.74
N GLN A 407 36.57 -31.41 -154.60
CA GLN A 407 35.13 -31.69 -154.51
C GLN A 407 34.29 -30.40 -154.62
N PRO A 408 33.23 -30.36 -155.44
CA PRO A 408 32.43 -29.16 -155.66
C PRO A 408 31.65 -28.70 -154.41
N PRO A 409 31.38 -27.39 -154.24
CA PRO A 409 30.62 -26.86 -153.11
C PRO A 409 29.19 -27.39 -153.10
N SER A 410 28.77 -27.93 -151.95
CA SER A 410 27.40 -28.39 -151.70
C SER A 410 26.47 -27.20 -151.42
N ALA A 411 25.36 -27.11 -152.15
CA ALA A 411 24.25 -26.22 -151.82
C ALA A 411 23.80 -26.47 -150.37
N ARG A 412 23.90 -25.45 -149.52
CA ARG A 412 23.30 -25.46 -148.18
C ARG A 412 21.78 -25.24 -148.30
N PRO A 413 20.94 -25.92 -147.50
CA PRO A 413 19.61 -25.45 -147.13
C PRO A 413 19.67 -24.26 -146.17
#